data_AF-C6R8J5-F1
#
_entry.id   AF-C6R8J5-F1
#
_cell.length_a   1.000
_cell.length_b   1.000
_cell.length_c   1.000
_cell.angle_alpha   90.00
_cell.angle_beta   90.00
_cell.angle_gamma   90.00
#
_symmetry.space_group_name_H-M   'P 1'
#
loop_
_entity.id
_entity.type
_entity.pdbx_description
1 polymer ?
#
loop_
_entity_poly.entity_id
_entity_poly.type
_entity_poly.pdbx_seq_one_letter_code
_entity_poly.pdbx_strand_id
1 'polypeptide(L)'
;MLSVSSSQPADKPAPKDSSWASWLLIGIALAAVIALAVVNSTGKGTESAAPVSSGETQTIDVGVDGMAFTPSSIDIEPGTHLVVNFTNSGDQVHDLKIGDAETGRVDPGETVQLDAGVIDSSEEGYCTIAGHKMQGMTFQVNVGDGAAAGHDHAVSSASNPHVNVPTAAELGAQRDDFSAFDATLQPAAETKTHKETWTMTEEVVEVAPGIKQMRWLFNGQAPGPTLRGKVGDKFEITIKNEGSMAHSIDFHAGEVNPDKTMKSIQPGEELTYKFTANRSGIWMYHCSTMPMSLHIANGMAGNVIIDPPDLKPVDAEYNFMATDVFLGEESTGADAQRVADGRFDLMAFNYYPGQYDAEPIKAKVGDTVRLWLTNLGPDQPLSFHVVGEQFDTAYKEGAYLIKNEDSTGSQALDLLPAQGGFVEMTFNEPGTYSFVNHIMTNAEKGQHGKFIVTE
;
A
#
# COMPACT_ATOMS: atom_id res chain seq x y z
N MET A 1 -17.34 15.69 -51.39
CA MET A 1 -16.21 15.22 -52.23
C MET A 1 -15.28 14.40 -51.33
N LEU A 2 -14.88 13.21 -51.81
CA LEU A 2 -13.90 12.25 -51.24
C LEU A 2 -14.38 11.54 -49.94
N SER A 3 -14.98 10.34 -49.91
CA SER A 3 -14.68 9.00 -50.49
C SER A 3 -13.41 8.35 -49.94
N VAL A 4 -13.57 7.43 -48.98
CA VAL A 4 -12.53 6.54 -48.45
C VAL A 4 -12.74 5.15 -49.05
N SER A 5 -11.71 4.62 -49.72
CA SER A 5 -11.68 3.31 -50.38
C SER A 5 -10.97 2.30 -49.48
N SER A 6 -11.61 1.16 -49.24
CA SER A 6 -11.04 -0.06 -48.67
C SER A 6 -10.34 -0.91 -49.74
N SER A 7 -9.26 -1.59 -49.41
CA SER A 7 -8.66 -2.64 -50.24
C SER A 7 -8.34 -3.90 -49.43
N GLN A 8 -9.07 -4.98 -49.71
CA GLN A 8 -8.65 -6.37 -49.53
C GLN A 8 -7.65 -6.77 -50.64
N PRO A 9 -6.95 -7.90 -50.47
CA PRO A 9 -6.62 -8.81 -51.58
C PRO A 9 -7.35 -10.17 -51.47
N ALA A 10 -7.64 -10.76 -52.63
CA ALA A 10 -8.41 -12.00 -52.83
C ALA A 10 -7.55 -13.16 -53.40
N ASP A 11 -7.96 -14.41 -53.06
CA ASP A 11 -8.05 -15.67 -53.85
C ASP A 11 -6.90 -16.11 -54.80
N LYS A 12 -6.50 -17.37 -55.04
CA LYS A 12 -6.99 -18.79 -54.92
C LYS A 12 -5.82 -19.70 -55.46
N PRO A 13 -5.88 -21.06 -55.71
CA PRO A 13 -7.00 -22.02 -55.75
C PRO A 13 -6.77 -23.41 -55.08
N ALA A 14 -7.82 -24.26 -55.11
CA ALA A 14 -7.84 -25.70 -54.75
C ALA A 14 -7.29 -26.62 -55.85
N PRO A 15 -7.08 -27.95 -55.58
CA PRO A 15 -8.07 -28.94 -56.05
C PRO A 15 -8.25 -30.28 -55.26
N LYS A 16 -9.48 -30.82 -55.37
CA LYS A 16 -9.96 -32.21 -55.61
C LYS A 16 -9.68 -33.42 -54.69
N ASP A 17 -10.79 -33.90 -54.09
CA ASP A 17 -11.40 -35.24 -54.11
C ASP A 17 -10.54 -36.52 -54.13
N SER A 18 -10.76 -37.40 -53.14
CA SER A 18 -11.28 -38.76 -53.40
C SER A 18 -11.73 -39.49 -52.12
N SER A 19 -12.91 -40.09 -52.22
CA SER A 19 -13.58 -40.95 -51.24
C SER A 19 -12.97 -42.34 -51.15
N TRP A 20 -13.08 -43.01 -49.98
CA TRP A 20 -13.52 -44.41 -49.92
C TRP A 20 -14.00 -44.85 -48.52
N ALA A 21 -15.22 -45.43 -48.53
CA ALA A 21 -15.89 -46.37 -47.61
C ALA A 21 -15.24 -46.74 -46.26
N SER A 22 -15.91 -46.53 -45.11
CA SER A 22 -16.92 -47.44 -44.50
C SER A 22 -16.40 -48.84 -44.20
N TRP A 23 -16.35 -49.27 -42.93
CA TRP A 23 -16.84 -50.57 -42.45
C TRP A 23 -17.07 -50.52 -40.93
N LEU A 24 -18.32 -50.81 -40.55
CA LEU A 24 -18.83 -50.96 -39.18
C LEU A 24 -19.56 -52.31 -39.18
N LEU A 25 -19.09 -53.30 -38.41
CA LEU A 25 -19.77 -54.57 -38.10
C LEU A 25 -19.30 -55.01 -36.70
N ILE A 26 -20.13 -54.90 -35.65
CA ILE A 26 -21.11 -55.89 -35.12
C ILE A 26 -20.45 -57.13 -34.48
N GLY A 27 -20.76 -57.36 -33.20
CA GLY A 27 -20.58 -58.65 -32.52
C GLY A 27 -20.90 -58.64 -31.02
N ILE A 28 -22.19 -58.72 -30.66
CA ILE A 28 -22.70 -59.02 -29.31
C ILE A 28 -22.76 -60.55 -29.12
N ALA A 29 -22.32 -61.07 -27.96
CA ALA A 29 -22.77 -62.33 -27.34
C ALA A 29 -22.23 -62.43 -25.88
N LEU A 30 -23.09 -62.40 -24.84
CA LEU A 30 -23.59 -63.55 -24.02
C LEU A 30 -22.48 -64.22 -23.16
N ALA A 31 -22.62 -64.57 -21.88
CA ALA A 31 -23.71 -64.57 -20.90
C ALA A 31 -23.11 -64.80 -19.48
N ALA A 32 -23.90 -64.49 -18.44
CA ALA A 32 -23.63 -64.74 -17.02
C ALA A 32 -23.63 -66.25 -16.64
N VAL A 33 -23.17 -66.58 -15.41
CA VAL A 33 -23.85 -67.42 -14.36
C VAL A 33 -22.88 -68.19 -13.40
N ILE A 34 -23.00 -67.88 -12.08
CA ILE A 34 -22.83 -68.74 -10.85
C ILE A 34 -21.36 -69.09 -10.41
N ALA A 35 -20.91 -69.10 -9.14
CA ALA A 35 -21.55 -69.31 -7.83
C ALA A 35 -20.78 -68.67 -6.65
N LEU A 36 -21.55 -68.40 -5.59
CA LEU A 36 -21.18 -68.08 -4.21
C LEU A 36 -20.74 -69.35 -3.44
N ALA A 37 -19.68 -69.28 -2.62
CA ALA A 37 -19.44 -70.24 -1.53
C ALA A 37 -18.68 -69.59 -0.36
N VAL A 38 -19.42 -69.40 0.73
CA VAL A 38 -19.02 -68.98 2.09
C VAL A 38 -18.37 -70.16 2.81
N VAL A 39 -17.27 -69.97 3.57
CA VAL A 39 -17.06 -70.55 4.92
C VAL A 39 -16.05 -69.70 5.73
N ASN A 40 -16.49 -69.34 6.94
CA ASN A 40 -15.79 -68.71 8.06
C ASN A 40 -14.48 -69.39 8.50
N SER A 41 -13.52 -68.59 8.99
CA SER A 41 -12.76 -68.95 10.19
C SER A 41 -12.56 -67.72 11.10
N THR A 42 -13.16 -67.80 12.28
CA THR A 42 -12.95 -66.88 13.41
C THR A 42 -11.73 -67.31 14.23
N GLY A 43 -10.87 -66.36 14.60
CA GLY A 43 -9.86 -66.49 15.65
C GLY A 43 -9.62 -65.14 16.34
N LYS A 44 -9.97 -65.06 17.63
CA LYS A 44 -9.89 -63.90 18.54
C LYS A 44 -8.45 -63.50 18.88
N GLY A 45 -8.22 -62.20 19.13
CA GLY A 45 -7.14 -61.71 20.01
C GLY A 45 -6.83 -60.21 19.92
N THR A 46 -7.43 -59.41 20.82
CA THR A 46 -6.86 -58.23 21.54
C THR A 46 -5.93 -57.25 20.82
N GLU A 47 -6.37 -56.00 20.60
CA GLU A 47 -6.00 -54.81 21.36
C GLU A 47 -6.67 -53.57 20.73
N SER A 48 -7.26 -52.73 21.56
CA SER A 48 -7.88 -51.47 21.16
C SER A 48 -6.79 -50.43 20.93
N ALA A 49 -6.24 -50.39 19.72
CA ALA A 49 -5.65 -49.16 19.21
C ALA A 49 -6.81 -48.31 18.66
N ALA A 50 -6.96 -47.08 19.15
CA ALA A 50 -7.73 -46.09 18.41
C ALA A 50 -7.15 -46.05 16.99
N PRO A 51 -7.96 -46.16 15.91
CA PRO A 51 -7.42 -45.98 14.59
C PRO A 51 -6.99 -44.51 14.51
N VAL A 52 -5.69 -44.26 14.53
CA VAL A 52 -5.16 -43.12 13.80
C VAL A 52 -5.50 -43.46 12.37
N SER A 53 -6.59 -42.90 11.83
CA SER A 53 -6.76 -42.89 10.39
C SER A 53 -5.56 -42.10 9.89
N SER A 54 -4.53 -42.80 9.42
CA SER A 54 -3.59 -42.19 8.50
C SER A 54 -4.43 -41.88 7.26
N GLY A 55 -5.04 -40.70 7.21
CA GLY A 55 -5.71 -40.28 5.99
C GLY A 55 -4.70 -40.31 4.86
N GLU A 56 -5.20 -40.58 3.68
CA GLU A 56 -4.39 -40.66 2.47
C GLU A 56 -3.53 -39.41 2.35
N THR A 57 -2.23 -39.57 2.09
CA THR A 57 -1.38 -38.42 1.79
C THR A 57 -1.74 -37.92 0.41
N GLN A 58 -2.24 -36.70 0.34
CA GLN A 58 -2.57 -36.05 -0.92
C GLN A 58 -1.53 -34.98 -1.23
N THR A 59 -0.87 -35.11 -2.37
CA THR A 59 0.05 -34.09 -2.89
C THR A 59 -0.62 -33.33 -4.03
N ILE A 60 -0.62 -32.01 -3.94
CA ILE A 60 -1.18 -31.13 -4.99
C ILE A 60 -0.12 -30.14 -5.46
N ASP A 61 -0.32 -29.59 -6.66
CA ASP A 61 0.47 -28.48 -7.17
C ASP A 61 -0.37 -27.19 -7.07
N VAL A 62 0.21 -26.14 -6.51
CA VAL A 62 -0.41 -24.80 -6.42
C VAL A 62 0.55 -23.78 -7.01
N GLY A 63 0.09 -23.08 -8.04
CA GLY A 63 0.77 -21.98 -8.70
C GLY A 63 0.25 -20.61 -8.28
N VAL A 64 0.79 -19.56 -8.90
CA VAL A 64 0.29 -18.17 -8.81
C VAL A 64 0.02 -17.62 -10.21
N ASP A 65 -1.16 -17.02 -10.40
CA ASP A 65 -1.50 -16.23 -11.59
C ASP A 65 -1.95 -14.82 -11.14
N GLY A 66 -1.10 -13.83 -11.38
CA GLY A 66 -1.28 -12.47 -10.83
C GLY A 66 -1.31 -12.47 -9.30
N MET A 67 -2.42 -12.03 -8.71
CA MET A 67 -2.65 -11.98 -7.25
C MET A 67 -3.60 -13.08 -6.77
N ALA A 68 -3.57 -14.27 -7.39
CA ALA A 68 -4.39 -15.40 -7.00
C ALA A 68 -3.61 -16.73 -7.03
N PHE A 69 -3.92 -17.62 -6.08
CA PHE A 69 -3.44 -19.00 -6.13
C PHE A 69 -4.19 -19.79 -7.22
N THR A 70 -3.48 -20.72 -7.87
CA THR A 70 -4.04 -21.55 -8.96
C THR A 70 -3.70 -23.02 -8.75
N PRO A 71 -4.68 -23.90 -8.43
CA PRO A 71 -6.06 -23.55 -8.09
C PRO A 71 -6.16 -22.72 -6.80
N SER A 72 -7.23 -21.94 -6.64
CA SER A 72 -7.49 -21.15 -5.42
C SER A 72 -8.28 -21.91 -4.35
N SER A 73 -8.66 -23.16 -4.63
CA SER A 73 -9.31 -24.03 -3.66
C SER A 73 -9.12 -25.50 -4.02
N ILE A 74 -9.24 -26.36 -3.02
CA ILE A 74 -9.27 -27.81 -3.15
C ILE A 74 -10.35 -28.41 -2.24
N ASP A 75 -10.84 -29.58 -2.60
CA ASP A 75 -11.68 -30.40 -1.76
C ASP A 75 -10.89 -31.65 -1.35
N ILE A 76 -10.90 -31.97 -0.06
CA ILE A 76 -10.22 -33.14 0.52
C ILE A 76 -11.13 -33.86 1.51
N GLU A 77 -10.88 -35.15 1.71
CA GLU A 77 -11.55 -35.93 2.76
C GLU A 77 -11.04 -35.56 4.16
N PRO A 78 -11.86 -35.66 5.22
CA PRO A 78 -11.42 -35.46 6.59
C PRO A 78 -10.26 -36.39 6.97
N GLY A 79 -9.23 -35.84 7.60
CA GLY A 79 -8.05 -36.59 8.06
C GLY A 79 -6.97 -36.75 7.00
N THR A 80 -7.15 -36.18 5.80
CA THR A 80 -6.14 -36.15 4.73
C THR A 80 -4.85 -35.49 5.21
N HIS A 81 -3.71 -36.11 4.91
CA HIS A 81 -2.39 -35.50 5.11
C HIS A 81 -2.00 -34.70 3.86
N LEU A 82 -2.08 -33.37 3.92
CA LEU A 82 -1.94 -32.49 2.76
C LEU A 82 -0.48 -32.04 2.58
N VAL A 83 0.06 -32.29 1.39
CA VAL A 83 1.35 -31.76 0.93
C VAL A 83 1.12 -30.90 -0.32
N VAL A 84 1.65 -29.69 -0.34
CA VAL A 84 1.50 -28.75 -1.46
C VAL A 84 2.85 -28.50 -2.09
N ASN A 85 3.02 -28.80 -3.37
CA ASN A 85 4.13 -28.28 -4.16
C ASN A 85 3.73 -26.87 -4.62
N PHE A 86 4.18 -25.86 -3.89
CA PHE A 86 3.92 -24.47 -4.20
C PHE A 86 4.96 -23.93 -5.18
N THR A 87 4.52 -23.57 -6.39
CA THR A 87 5.35 -22.91 -7.40
C THR A 87 4.95 -21.43 -7.48
N ASN A 88 5.89 -20.52 -7.23
CA ASN A 88 5.64 -19.12 -7.51
C ASN A 88 5.74 -18.86 -9.03
N SER A 89 4.65 -19.05 -9.76
CA SER A 89 4.58 -18.76 -11.21
C SER A 89 4.23 -17.30 -11.54
N GLY A 90 4.11 -16.44 -10.51
CA GLY A 90 3.84 -15.02 -10.66
C GLY A 90 5.12 -14.20 -10.92
N ASP A 91 4.99 -12.88 -10.82
CA ASP A 91 6.07 -11.91 -11.03
C ASP A 91 6.52 -11.21 -9.74
N GLN A 92 5.89 -11.52 -8.61
CA GLN A 92 6.19 -11.00 -7.27
C GLN A 92 6.57 -12.12 -6.30
N VAL A 93 7.25 -11.78 -5.21
CA VAL A 93 7.51 -12.72 -4.11
C VAL A 93 6.17 -13.13 -3.47
N HIS A 94 5.99 -14.42 -3.25
CA HIS A 94 4.80 -14.99 -2.64
C HIS A 94 5.17 -16.10 -1.65
N ASP A 95 4.26 -16.39 -0.75
CA ASP A 95 4.31 -17.59 0.10
C ASP A 95 2.91 -18.23 0.14
N LEU A 96 2.83 -19.37 0.82
CA LEU A 96 1.57 -20.02 1.16
C LEU A 96 1.63 -20.46 2.62
N LYS A 97 0.67 -19.99 3.42
CA LYS A 97 0.37 -20.46 4.76
C LYS A 97 -0.91 -21.27 4.77
N ILE A 98 -0.94 -22.42 5.42
CA ILE A 98 -2.13 -23.22 5.73
C ILE A 98 -2.00 -23.67 7.18
N GLY A 99 -2.95 -23.29 8.04
CA GLY A 99 -2.83 -23.48 9.49
C GLY A 99 -1.54 -22.87 10.04
N ASP A 100 -0.76 -23.69 10.74
CA ASP A 100 0.55 -23.31 11.29
C ASP A 100 1.71 -23.48 10.28
N ALA A 101 1.49 -24.22 9.18
CA ALA A 101 2.51 -24.51 8.19
C ALA A 101 2.66 -23.35 7.19
N GLU A 102 3.89 -23.05 6.78
CA GLU A 102 4.19 -21.96 5.84
C GLU A 102 5.41 -22.29 4.98
N THR A 103 5.38 -21.89 3.70
CA THR A 103 6.51 -22.09 2.77
C THR A 103 7.70 -21.20 3.09
N GLY A 104 7.48 -20.10 3.83
CA GLY A 104 8.34 -18.93 3.78
C GLY A 104 8.29 -18.25 2.41
N ARG A 105 9.08 -17.18 2.24
CA ARG A 105 9.12 -16.40 1.00
C ARG A 105 9.69 -17.23 -0.16
N VAL A 106 8.99 -17.26 -1.28
CA VAL A 106 9.37 -17.96 -2.50
C VAL A 106 9.51 -16.97 -3.64
N ASP A 107 10.69 -16.92 -4.26
CA ASP A 107 10.98 -15.99 -5.37
C ASP A 107 10.28 -16.44 -6.67
N PRO A 108 10.01 -15.51 -7.61
CA PRO A 108 9.45 -15.86 -8.92
C PRO A 108 10.20 -16.97 -9.64
N GLY A 109 9.48 -18.02 -10.04
CA GLY A 109 9.99 -19.21 -10.71
C GLY A 109 10.47 -20.34 -9.78
N GLU A 110 10.53 -20.11 -8.46
CA GLU A 110 10.92 -21.15 -7.51
C GLU A 110 9.76 -22.06 -7.10
N THR A 111 10.09 -23.25 -6.58
CA THR A 111 9.12 -24.22 -6.09
C THR A 111 9.56 -24.75 -4.73
N VAL A 112 8.65 -24.72 -3.76
CA VAL A 112 8.85 -25.19 -2.39
C VAL A 112 7.73 -26.17 -2.03
N GLN A 113 8.07 -27.23 -1.31
CA GLN A 113 7.08 -28.17 -0.78
C GLN A 113 6.66 -27.75 0.62
N LEU A 114 5.36 -27.50 0.80
CA LEU A 114 4.71 -27.25 2.09
C LEU A 114 4.07 -28.55 2.57
N ASP A 115 4.48 -29.03 3.74
CA ASP A 115 3.74 -30.07 4.47
C ASP A 115 2.75 -29.38 5.41
N ALA A 116 1.47 -29.37 5.05
CA ALA A 116 0.41 -28.75 5.85
C ALA A 116 -0.08 -29.66 6.98
N GLY A 117 0.41 -30.90 7.06
CA GLY A 117 0.00 -31.88 8.05
C GLY A 117 -1.39 -32.45 7.77
N VAL A 118 -2.03 -32.95 8.83
CA VAL A 118 -3.37 -33.57 8.76
C VAL A 118 -4.46 -32.51 8.89
N ILE A 119 -5.38 -32.49 7.92
CA ILE A 119 -6.48 -31.52 7.86
C ILE A 119 -7.81 -32.23 8.13
N ASP A 120 -8.47 -31.86 9.23
CA ASP A 120 -9.74 -32.46 9.68
C ASP A 120 -10.97 -31.55 9.51
N SER A 121 -10.75 -30.26 9.22
CA SER A 121 -11.83 -29.27 9.01
C SER A 121 -11.43 -28.25 7.96
N SER A 122 -12.41 -27.68 7.26
CA SER A 122 -12.15 -26.64 6.27
C SER A 122 -11.42 -25.45 6.88
N GLU A 123 -10.40 -24.95 6.18
CA GLU A 123 -9.61 -23.81 6.62
C GLU A 123 -9.11 -22.98 5.42
N GLU A 124 -8.81 -21.71 5.69
CA GLU A 124 -8.28 -20.79 4.69
C GLU A 124 -6.76 -20.74 4.83
N GLY A 125 -6.06 -21.12 3.75
CA GLY A 125 -4.70 -20.72 3.51
C GLY A 125 -4.61 -19.35 2.84
N TYR A 126 -3.48 -18.68 2.95
CA TYR A 126 -3.28 -17.36 2.35
C TYR A 126 -1.80 -17.02 2.15
N CYS A 127 -1.53 -16.02 1.33
CA CYS A 127 -0.22 -15.39 1.20
C CYS A 127 -0.02 -14.36 2.32
N THR A 128 1.02 -14.54 3.13
CA THR A 128 1.37 -13.72 4.29
C THR A 128 2.11 -12.44 3.93
N ILE A 129 2.60 -12.33 2.69
CA ILE A 129 3.18 -11.07 2.19
C ILE A 129 2.16 -9.94 2.36
N ALA A 130 2.61 -8.84 2.97
CA ALA A 130 1.71 -7.79 3.44
C ALA A 130 0.83 -7.24 2.30
N GLY A 131 -0.49 -7.22 2.53
CA GLY A 131 -1.48 -6.77 1.55
C GLY A 131 -1.83 -7.79 0.45
N HIS A 132 -1.12 -8.92 0.33
CA HIS A 132 -1.41 -9.90 -0.72
C HIS A 132 -2.72 -10.64 -0.47
N LYS A 133 -2.98 -11.06 0.77
CA LYS A 133 -4.27 -11.63 1.17
C LYS A 133 -5.45 -10.70 0.83
N MET A 134 -5.32 -9.41 1.12
CA MET A 134 -6.35 -8.40 0.81
C MET A 134 -6.66 -8.32 -0.68
N GLN A 135 -5.65 -8.52 -1.53
CA GLN A 135 -5.82 -8.53 -2.99
C GLN A 135 -6.42 -9.84 -3.53
N GLY A 136 -6.71 -10.81 -2.66
CA GLY A 136 -7.36 -12.07 -3.04
C GLY A 136 -6.44 -13.29 -3.05
N MET A 137 -5.21 -13.20 -2.52
CA MET A 137 -4.33 -14.37 -2.36
C MET A 137 -4.77 -15.22 -1.16
N THR A 138 -5.94 -15.82 -1.28
CA THR A 138 -6.51 -16.82 -0.37
C THR A 138 -6.63 -18.16 -1.10
N PHE A 139 -6.46 -19.25 -0.35
CA PHE A 139 -6.50 -20.62 -0.81
C PHE A 139 -7.42 -21.42 0.11
N GLN A 140 -8.57 -21.85 -0.40
CA GLN A 140 -9.54 -22.56 0.42
C GLN A 140 -9.28 -24.07 0.42
N VAL A 141 -9.04 -24.64 1.59
CA VAL A 141 -9.08 -26.09 1.80
C VAL A 141 -10.47 -26.44 2.31
N ASN A 142 -11.28 -27.14 1.50
CA ASN A 142 -12.60 -27.61 1.89
C ASN A 142 -12.52 -29.06 2.35
N VAL A 143 -13.10 -29.35 3.52
CA VAL A 143 -13.18 -30.71 4.05
C VAL A 143 -14.63 -31.20 4.01
N GLY A 144 -14.88 -32.28 3.24
CA GLY A 144 -16.19 -32.93 3.08
C GLY A 144 -17.09 -32.36 1.96
N ASP A 145 -18.26 -32.98 1.77
CA ASP A 145 -19.23 -32.64 0.70
C ASP A 145 -19.90 -31.26 0.91
N GLY A 146 -19.22 -30.21 0.46
CA GLY A 146 -19.72 -28.92 -0.04
C GLY A 146 -20.91 -28.21 0.64
N ALA A 147 -20.62 -27.12 1.37
CA ALA A 147 -21.37 -25.87 1.29
C ALA A 147 -20.56 -24.70 1.89
N ALA A 148 -20.16 -23.75 1.04
CA ALA A 148 -19.57 -22.49 1.46
C ALA A 148 -20.56 -21.69 2.32
N ALA A 149 -20.20 -21.43 3.58
CA ALA A 149 -20.92 -20.50 4.43
C ALA A 149 -20.41 -19.08 4.15
N GLY A 150 -21.27 -18.22 3.60
CA GLY A 150 -20.97 -16.80 3.41
C GLY A 150 -20.79 -16.10 4.75
N HIS A 151 -19.70 -15.36 4.90
CA HIS A 151 -19.45 -14.52 6.06
C HIS A 151 -20.15 -13.17 5.91
N ASP A 152 -21.15 -12.93 6.76
CA ASP A 152 -21.73 -11.60 7.01
C ASP A 152 -20.73 -10.75 7.80
N HIS A 153 -20.20 -9.69 7.20
CA HIS A 153 -19.47 -8.65 7.95
C HIS A 153 -20.44 -7.57 8.42
N ALA A 154 -20.94 -7.75 9.63
CA ALA A 154 -21.56 -6.67 10.39
C ALA A 154 -20.47 -5.63 10.74
N VAL A 155 -20.63 -4.41 10.25
CA VAL A 155 -19.73 -3.29 10.53
C VAL A 155 -20.04 -2.77 11.94
N SER A 156 -19.42 -3.39 12.96
CA SER A 156 -19.33 -2.76 14.28
C SER A 156 -18.25 -1.68 14.24
N SER A 157 -18.57 -0.49 14.74
CA SER A 157 -17.62 0.58 15.05
C SER A 157 -16.61 0.07 16.09
N ALA A 158 -15.55 -0.58 15.64
CA ALA A 158 -14.68 -1.38 16.49
C ALA A 158 -13.33 -0.68 16.72
N SER A 159 -13.01 -0.54 18.00
CA SER A 159 -11.64 -0.50 18.53
C SER A 159 -10.70 -1.37 17.71
N ASN A 160 -9.49 -0.90 17.42
CA ASN A 160 -8.44 -1.72 16.85
C ASN A 160 -8.03 -2.77 17.90
N PRO A 161 -8.40 -4.07 17.78
CA PRO A 161 -8.14 -5.04 18.83
C PRO A 161 -6.66 -5.42 18.91
N HIS A 162 -5.86 -5.06 17.90
CA HIS A 162 -4.44 -5.40 17.78
C HIS A 162 -3.55 -4.42 18.55
N VAL A 163 -3.98 -3.17 18.72
CA VAL A 163 -3.14 -2.11 19.28
C VAL A 163 -3.94 -1.09 20.09
N ASN A 164 -3.38 -0.67 21.23
CA ASN A 164 -3.94 0.42 22.02
C ASN A 164 -3.61 1.76 21.34
N VAL A 165 -4.65 2.51 20.97
CA VAL A 165 -4.49 3.85 20.39
C VAL A 165 -4.13 4.84 21.51
N PRO A 166 -3.03 5.62 21.38
CA PRO A 166 -2.69 6.65 22.36
C PRO A 166 -3.80 7.69 22.56
N THR A 167 -3.92 8.18 23.78
CA THR A 167 -4.82 9.27 24.14
C THR A 167 -4.32 10.62 23.62
N ALA A 168 -5.21 11.60 23.45
CA ALA A 168 -4.82 12.95 23.01
C ALA A 168 -3.75 13.60 23.91
N ALA A 169 -3.74 13.29 25.21
CA ALA A 169 -2.72 13.79 26.14
C ALA A 169 -1.34 13.17 25.87
N GLU A 170 -1.29 11.91 25.46
CA GLU A 170 -0.04 11.22 25.10
C GLU A 170 0.50 11.72 23.77
N LEU A 171 -0.36 12.01 22.78
CA LEU A 171 0.05 12.49 21.45
C LEU A 171 0.87 13.78 21.50
N GLY A 172 0.46 14.75 22.31
CA GLY A 172 1.13 16.06 22.42
C GLY A 172 2.15 16.16 23.56
N ALA A 173 2.47 15.06 24.24
CA ALA A 173 3.38 15.08 25.37
C ALA A 173 4.84 15.25 24.91
N GLN A 174 5.59 16.12 25.58
CA GLN A 174 7.04 16.19 25.44
C GLN A 174 7.69 14.95 26.04
N ARG A 175 8.68 14.41 25.33
CA ARG A 175 9.45 13.24 25.76
C ARG A 175 10.92 13.43 25.40
N ASP A 176 11.82 12.96 26.27
CA ASP A 176 13.27 13.12 26.09
C ASP A 176 13.83 12.22 24.97
N ASP A 177 13.11 11.16 24.60
CA ASP A 177 13.47 10.17 23.59
C ASP A 177 12.78 10.41 22.23
N PHE A 178 12.17 11.57 22.05
CA PHE A 178 11.46 11.96 20.84
C PHE A 178 12.13 13.17 20.18
N SER A 179 12.05 13.22 18.85
CA SER A 179 12.33 14.42 18.05
C SER A 179 11.28 14.48 16.95
N ALA A 180 10.63 15.63 16.79
CA ALA A 180 9.73 15.85 15.67
C ALA A 180 10.51 15.88 14.35
N PHE A 181 9.83 15.50 13.28
CA PHE A 181 10.32 15.65 11.92
C PHE A 181 10.52 17.14 11.62
N ASP A 182 11.72 17.52 11.17
CA ASP A 182 12.05 18.88 10.80
C ASP A 182 11.28 19.30 9.54
N ALA A 183 10.27 20.16 9.73
CA ALA A 183 9.44 20.64 8.64
C ALA A 183 10.12 21.73 7.80
N THR A 184 11.30 22.25 8.19
CA THR A 184 11.93 23.38 7.50
C THR A 184 12.25 23.03 6.05
N LEU A 185 11.96 23.96 5.14
CA LEU A 185 12.18 23.78 3.72
C LEU A 185 13.26 24.75 3.23
N GLN A 186 14.31 24.19 2.64
CA GLN A 186 15.37 24.99 2.02
C GLN A 186 14.92 25.53 0.65
N PRO A 187 15.41 26.72 0.21
CA PRO A 187 15.15 27.24 -1.13
C PRO A 187 15.56 26.26 -2.23
N ALA A 188 14.91 26.34 -3.39
CA ALA A 188 15.28 25.52 -4.54
C ALA A 188 16.75 25.76 -4.95
N ALA A 189 17.49 24.68 -5.18
CA ALA A 189 18.85 24.77 -5.68
C ALA A 189 18.87 25.42 -7.08
N GLU A 190 19.94 26.14 -7.40
CA GLU A 190 20.10 26.78 -8.72
C GLU A 190 20.49 25.81 -9.85
N THR A 191 20.60 24.50 -9.56
CA THR A 191 20.88 23.49 -10.58
C THR A 191 19.68 23.24 -11.49
N LYS A 192 19.94 22.87 -12.74
CA LYS A 192 18.93 22.46 -13.73
C LYS A 192 18.75 20.95 -13.82
N THR A 193 19.60 20.20 -13.13
CA THR A 193 19.50 18.74 -13.08
C THR A 193 19.76 18.28 -11.66
N HIS A 194 18.75 17.63 -11.09
CA HIS A 194 18.72 17.05 -9.75
C HIS A 194 18.95 15.56 -9.89
N LYS A 195 19.99 15.05 -9.24
CA LYS A 195 20.33 13.63 -9.27
C LYS A 195 20.46 13.11 -7.86
N GLU A 196 19.71 12.07 -7.55
CA GLU A 196 19.75 11.42 -6.23
C GLU A 196 19.73 9.90 -6.38
N THR A 197 20.24 9.22 -5.35
CA THR A 197 20.14 7.77 -5.22
C THR A 197 19.49 7.46 -3.89
N TRP A 198 18.38 6.74 -3.95
CA TRP A 198 17.58 6.40 -2.78
C TRP A 198 17.52 4.89 -2.58
N THR A 199 17.21 4.49 -1.35
CA THR A 199 16.90 3.11 -0.98
C THR A 199 15.46 3.01 -0.54
N MET A 200 14.83 1.87 -0.83
CA MET A 200 13.56 1.48 -0.23
C MET A 200 13.87 0.46 0.87
N THR A 201 13.44 0.72 2.10
CA THR A 201 13.70 -0.13 3.27
C THR A 201 12.41 -0.39 4.04
N GLU A 202 12.43 -1.47 4.83
CA GLU A 202 11.36 -1.84 5.76
C GLU A 202 11.95 -1.85 7.17
N GLU A 203 11.49 -0.95 8.04
CA GLU A 203 12.11 -0.71 9.34
C GLU A 203 11.06 -0.57 10.44
N VAL A 204 11.30 -1.18 11.60
CA VAL A 204 10.47 -0.97 12.78
C VAL A 204 10.83 0.36 13.42
N VAL A 205 9.89 1.30 13.36
CA VAL A 205 10.04 2.65 13.91
C VAL A 205 8.86 3.01 14.79
N GLU A 206 9.02 4.02 15.64
CA GLU A 206 7.90 4.56 16.41
C GLU A 206 7.02 5.45 15.53
N VAL A 207 5.72 5.18 15.51
CA VAL A 207 4.75 5.87 14.63
C VAL A 207 3.73 6.72 15.39
N ALA A 208 3.61 6.46 16.69
CA ALA A 208 2.83 7.22 17.65
C ALA A 208 3.42 6.90 19.04
N PRO A 209 3.16 7.71 20.09
CA PRO A 209 3.77 7.52 21.40
C PRO A 209 3.59 6.10 21.95
N GLY A 210 4.69 5.39 22.14
CA GLY A 210 4.70 4.04 22.69
C GLY A 210 4.31 2.93 21.70
N ILE A 211 4.06 3.28 20.42
CA ILE A 211 3.66 2.34 19.38
C ILE A 211 4.75 2.27 18.32
N LYS A 212 5.39 1.10 18.22
CA LYS A 212 6.33 0.76 17.16
C LYS A 212 5.66 -0.16 16.16
N GLN A 213 5.92 0.08 14.88
CA GLN A 213 5.53 -0.84 13.81
C GLN A 213 6.47 -0.75 12.62
N MET A 214 6.45 -1.79 11.80
CA MET A 214 7.09 -1.79 10.50
C MET A 214 6.55 -0.61 9.67
N ARG A 215 7.46 0.19 9.13
CA ARG A 215 7.19 1.19 8.09
C ARG A 215 7.94 0.79 6.83
N TRP A 216 7.40 1.19 5.68
CA TRP A 216 8.03 1.03 4.38
C TRP A 216 8.46 2.42 3.94
N LEU A 217 9.74 2.59 3.65
CA LEU A 217 10.39 3.89 3.71
C LEU A 217 11.18 4.17 2.44
N PHE A 218 11.19 5.44 2.03
CA PHE A 218 12.21 5.95 1.11
C PHE A 218 13.32 6.59 1.95
N ASN A 219 14.56 6.11 1.80
CA ASN A 219 15.74 6.55 2.58
C ASN A 219 15.57 6.46 4.11
N GLY A 220 14.92 5.40 4.61
CA GLY A 220 14.79 5.17 6.05
C GLY A 220 13.97 6.25 6.79
N GLN A 221 13.13 7.02 6.09
CA GLN A 221 12.29 8.04 6.71
C GLN A 221 10.88 8.10 6.11
N ALA A 222 9.92 8.47 6.96
CA ALA A 222 8.54 8.81 6.60
C ALA A 222 8.23 10.18 7.23
N PRO A 223 7.87 11.21 6.45
CA PRO A 223 7.77 11.23 4.99
C PRO A 223 9.10 10.95 4.27
N GLY A 224 9.02 10.52 3.01
CA GLY A 224 10.19 10.36 2.16
C GLY A 224 10.90 11.70 1.86
N PRO A 225 12.13 11.68 1.29
CA PRO A 225 12.88 12.89 0.95
C PRO A 225 12.07 13.90 0.12
N THR A 226 12.17 15.18 0.44
CA THR A 226 11.54 16.24 -0.37
C THR A 226 12.47 16.64 -1.52
N LEU A 227 11.97 16.53 -2.74
CA LEU A 227 12.64 17.09 -3.93
C LEU A 227 12.16 18.52 -4.15
N ARG A 228 13.07 19.44 -4.51
CA ARG A 228 12.69 20.82 -4.85
C ARG A 228 13.45 21.35 -6.06
N GLY A 229 12.75 22.02 -6.97
CA GLY A 229 13.34 22.63 -8.16
C GLY A 229 12.45 23.71 -8.76
N LYS A 230 12.76 24.09 -10.00
CA LYS A 230 12.05 25.11 -10.78
C LYS A 230 11.47 24.50 -12.05
N VAL A 231 10.49 25.18 -12.66
CA VAL A 231 9.92 24.76 -13.94
C VAL A 231 11.02 24.59 -14.99
N GLY A 232 11.01 23.44 -15.67
CA GLY A 232 11.98 23.04 -16.69
C GLY A 232 13.20 22.27 -16.15
N ASP A 233 13.34 22.11 -14.83
CA ASP A 233 14.40 21.30 -14.24
C ASP A 233 14.18 19.81 -14.52
N LYS A 234 15.28 19.06 -14.58
CA LYS A 234 15.29 17.60 -14.80
C LYS A 234 15.61 16.87 -13.51
N PHE A 235 14.86 15.82 -13.22
CA PHE A 235 15.08 14.93 -12.09
C PHE A 235 15.50 13.55 -12.60
N GLU A 236 16.55 12.99 -12.01
CA GLU A 236 17.06 11.65 -12.29
C GLU A 236 17.29 10.97 -10.94
N ILE A 237 16.32 10.16 -10.51
CA ILE A 237 16.32 9.51 -9.21
C ILE A 237 16.52 8.01 -9.43
N THR A 238 17.66 7.48 -8.98
CA THR A 238 17.88 6.03 -8.95
C THR A 238 17.39 5.50 -7.62
N ILE A 239 16.57 4.48 -7.62
CA ILE A 239 16.04 3.90 -6.40
C ILE A 239 16.34 2.41 -6.40
N LYS A 240 16.86 1.94 -5.28
CA LYS A 240 17.22 0.54 -5.05
C LYS A 240 16.28 -0.05 -4.01
N ASN A 241 15.70 -1.21 -4.31
CA ASN A 241 14.90 -1.93 -3.34
C ASN A 241 15.82 -2.77 -2.43
N GLU A 242 15.99 -2.34 -1.19
CA GLU A 242 16.72 -3.08 -0.16
C GLU A 242 15.77 -3.70 0.88
N GLY A 243 14.46 -3.61 0.62
CA GLY A 243 13.42 -4.25 1.40
C GLY A 243 13.31 -5.74 1.07
N SER A 244 12.21 -6.31 1.53
CA SER A 244 11.93 -7.73 1.42
C SER A 244 10.80 -8.01 0.43
N MET A 245 9.93 -7.04 0.15
CA MET A 245 8.86 -7.15 -0.84
C MET A 245 9.07 -6.22 -2.04
N ALA A 246 8.25 -6.38 -3.08
CA ALA A 246 8.27 -5.50 -4.23
C ALA A 246 7.82 -4.08 -3.86
N HIS A 247 8.51 -3.09 -4.42
CA HIS A 247 8.19 -1.68 -4.24
C HIS A 247 8.40 -0.92 -5.57
N SER A 248 7.88 0.30 -5.66
CA SER A 248 8.03 1.16 -6.84
C SER A 248 8.02 2.63 -6.44
N ILE A 249 8.02 3.52 -7.43
CA ILE A 249 7.80 4.94 -7.22
C ILE A 249 6.98 5.53 -8.38
N ASP A 250 6.09 6.45 -8.04
CA ASP A 250 5.32 7.29 -8.94
C ASP A 250 5.52 8.75 -8.50
N PHE A 251 6.08 9.57 -9.38
CA PHE A 251 6.21 11.02 -9.18
C PHE A 251 5.14 11.76 -9.96
N HIS A 252 4.18 12.40 -9.28
CA HIS A 252 3.10 13.14 -9.95
C HIS A 252 3.60 14.40 -10.68
N ALA A 253 4.77 14.91 -10.31
CA ALA A 253 5.45 15.99 -11.04
C ALA A 253 5.96 15.56 -12.43
N GLY A 254 6.00 14.25 -12.72
CA GLY A 254 6.58 13.69 -13.93
C GLY A 254 5.54 13.19 -14.94
N GLU A 255 5.54 13.78 -16.14
CA GLU A 255 4.74 13.29 -17.27
C GLU A 255 5.51 12.23 -18.07
N VAL A 256 5.43 10.96 -17.64
CA VAL A 256 6.18 9.84 -18.25
C VAL A 256 5.30 8.60 -18.43
N ASN A 257 5.78 7.63 -19.21
CA ASN A 257 5.06 6.36 -19.41
C ASN A 257 5.18 5.46 -18.15
N PRO A 258 4.06 5.12 -17.49
CA PRO A 258 4.06 4.34 -16.25
C PRO A 258 4.63 2.92 -16.44
N ASP A 259 4.39 2.24 -17.57
CA ASP A 259 4.75 0.83 -17.80
C ASP A 259 6.23 0.53 -17.60
N LYS A 260 7.09 1.55 -17.80
CA LYS A 260 8.54 1.42 -17.68
C LYS A 260 9.11 2.08 -16.45
N THR A 261 8.54 3.22 -16.06
CA THR A 261 9.13 4.12 -15.05
C THR A 261 8.53 3.95 -13.68
N MET A 262 7.32 3.38 -13.58
CA MET A 262 6.59 3.17 -12.33
C MET A 262 6.38 1.68 -12.02
N LYS A 263 7.11 0.79 -12.71
CA LYS A 263 7.02 -0.65 -12.46
C LYS A 263 7.55 -0.99 -11.07
N SER A 264 7.01 -2.06 -10.50
CA SER A 264 7.58 -2.68 -9.31
C SER A 264 8.97 -3.24 -9.60
N ILE A 265 9.86 -3.04 -8.63
CA ILE A 265 11.19 -3.61 -8.57
C ILE A 265 11.26 -4.59 -7.40
N GLN A 266 11.77 -5.78 -7.67
CA GLN A 266 11.92 -6.83 -6.67
C GLN A 266 13.06 -6.49 -5.69
N PRO A 267 13.11 -7.14 -4.51
CA PRO A 267 14.25 -7.02 -3.62
C PRO A 267 15.59 -7.20 -4.34
N GLY A 268 16.52 -6.27 -4.10
CA GLY A 268 17.84 -6.24 -4.73
C GLY A 268 17.89 -5.57 -6.11
N GLU A 269 16.76 -5.28 -6.74
CA GLU A 269 16.71 -4.55 -8.01
C GLU A 269 16.82 -3.03 -7.83
N GLU A 270 17.14 -2.33 -8.92
CA GLU A 270 17.15 -0.87 -8.98
C GLU A 270 16.47 -0.34 -10.25
N LEU A 271 15.97 0.88 -10.18
CA LEU A 271 15.35 1.60 -11.28
C LEU A 271 15.75 3.08 -11.26
N THR A 272 16.12 3.64 -12.41
CA THR A 272 16.31 5.08 -12.56
C THR A 272 15.08 5.72 -13.18
N TYR A 273 14.37 6.53 -12.39
CA TYR A 273 13.26 7.36 -12.82
C TYR A 273 13.76 8.70 -13.33
N LYS A 274 13.35 9.12 -14.54
CA LYS A 274 13.73 10.41 -15.12
C LYS A 274 12.51 11.20 -15.57
N PHE A 275 12.36 12.44 -15.12
CA PHE A 275 11.32 13.34 -15.60
C PHE A 275 11.82 14.79 -15.72
N THR A 276 11.06 15.60 -16.46
CA THR A 276 11.23 17.07 -16.49
C THR A 276 10.02 17.69 -15.83
N ALA A 277 10.24 18.60 -14.89
CA ALA A 277 9.18 19.30 -14.19
C ALA A 277 8.57 20.40 -15.08
N ASN A 278 7.50 20.07 -15.81
CA ASN A 278 6.90 21.00 -16.77
C ASN A 278 5.94 22.02 -16.14
N ARG A 279 5.50 21.79 -14.89
CA ARG A 279 4.53 22.64 -14.18
C ARG A 279 4.98 22.91 -12.75
N SER A 280 4.73 24.14 -12.29
CA SER A 280 4.92 24.51 -10.89
C SER A 280 3.82 23.94 -10.02
N GLY A 281 4.12 23.74 -8.74
CA GLY A 281 3.20 23.19 -7.76
C GLY A 281 3.94 22.36 -6.74
N ILE A 282 3.21 21.84 -5.76
CA ILE A 282 3.67 20.78 -4.89
C ILE A 282 2.95 19.51 -5.29
N TRP A 283 3.72 18.48 -5.58
CA TRP A 283 3.27 17.23 -6.16
C TRP A 283 3.64 16.11 -5.20
N MET A 284 2.71 15.23 -4.88
CA MET A 284 3.10 14.03 -4.14
C MET A 284 3.92 13.10 -5.04
N TYR A 285 4.71 12.25 -4.41
CA TYR A 285 5.15 10.99 -5.00
C TYR A 285 4.88 9.89 -3.99
N HIS A 286 4.71 8.66 -4.48
CA HIS A 286 4.46 7.51 -3.61
C HIS A 286 4.86 6.19 -4.27
N CYS A 287 4.91 5.11 -3.50
CA CYS A 287 4.99 3.78 -4.08
C CYS A 287 3.68 3.43 -4.82
N SER A 288 3.80 2.90 -6.04
CA SER A 288 2.67 2.49 -6.91
C SER A 288 2.46 0.97 -6.96
N THR A 289 3.19 0.20 -6.14
CA THR A 289 3.01 -1.25 -6.02
C THR A 289 1.70 -1.52 -5.29
N MET A 290 0.96 -2.55 -5.72
CA MET A 290 -0.36 -2.84 -5.16
C MET A 290 -0.22 -3.64 -3.85
N PRO A 291 -1.02 -3.32 -2.81
CA PRO A 291 -2.08 -2.31 -2.78
C PRO A 291 -1.51 -0.94 -2.39
N MET A 292 -1.63 0.05 -3.28
CA MET A 292 -0.99 1.38 -3.10
C MET A 292 -1.34 2.06 -1.78
N SER A 293 -2.60 1.94 -1.33
CA SER A 293 -3.06 2.50 -0.07
C SER A 293 -2.25 1.99 1.13
N LEU A 294 -1.87 0.70 1.12
CA LEU A 294 -1.06 0.11 2.18
C LEU A 294 0.38 0.62 2.14
N HIS A 295 0.96 0.82 0.94
CA HIS A 295 2.30 1.40 0.84
C HIS A 295 2.35 2.86 1.31
N ILE A 296 1.34 3.66 0.96
CA ILE A 296 1.21 5.05 1.44
C ILE A 296 0.99 5.06 2.95
N ALA A 297 0.08 4.23 3.48
CA ALA A 297 -0.19 4.11 4.91
C ALA A 297 1.06 3.70 5.71
N ASN A 298 1.93 2.86 5.13
CA ASN A 298 3.20 2.45 5.73
C ASN A 298 4.34 3.45 5.55
N GLY A 299 4.14 4.61 4.90
CA GLY A 299 5.14 5.69 4.89
C GLY A 299 5.83 5.97 3.55
N MET A 300 5.53 5.21 2.48
CA MET A 300 6.16 5.39 1.17
C MET A 300 5.51 6.53 0.38
N ALA A 301 5.60 7.75 0.88
CA ALA A 301 5.18 8.95 0.16
C ALA A 301 5.96 10.20 0.61
N GLY A 302 6.05 11.18 -0.29
CA GLY A 302 6.72 12.45 -0.05
C GLY A 302 6.33 13.49 -1.11
N ASN A 303 7.09 14.60 -1.18
CA ASN A 303 6.77 15.72 -2.05
C ASN A 303 7.89 16.05 -3.07
N VAL A 304 7.47 16.49 -4.25
CA VAL A 304 8.26 17.25 -5.21
C VAL A 304 7.69 18.67 -5.28
N ILE A 305 8.47 19.67 -4.90
CA ILE A 305 8.09 21.08 -4.92
C ILE A 305 8.74 21.75 -6.13
N ILE A 306 7.93 22.28 -7.03
CA ILE A 306 8.38 23.03 -8.20
C ILE A 306 7.94 24.47 -8.04
N ASP A 307 8.89 25.35 -7.76
CA ASP A 307 8.63 26.76 -7.49
C ASP A 307 7.91 27.43 -8.69
N PRO A 308 6.80 28.16 -8.45
CA PRO A 308 6.23 29.07 -9.44
C PRO A 308 7.26 30.10 -9.92
N PRO A 309 7.28 30.48 -11.21
CA PRO A 309 8.29 31.41 -11.75
C PRO A 309 8.39 32.76 -11.02
N ASP A 310 7.29 33.24 -10.43
CA ASP A 310 7.22 34.52 -9.70
C ASP A 310 7.02 34.34 -8.18
N LEU A 311 7.53 33.24 -7.62
CA LEU A 311 7.45 32.97 -6.19
C LEU A 311 8.28 34.01 -5.42
N LYS A 312 7.61 34.80 -4.57
CA LYS A 312 8.30 35.80 -3.73
C LYS A 312 9.09 35.13 -2.61
N PRO A 313 10.19 35.73 -2.14
CA PRO A 313 10.86 35.28 -0.93
C PRO A 313 9.98 35.52 0.30
N VAL A 314 10.13 34.66 1.30
CA VAL A 314 9.57 34.76 2.65
C VAL A 314 10.69 34.51 3.67
N ASP A 315 10.45 34.79 4.94
CA ASP A 315 11.47 34.62 5.99
C ASP A 315 11.67 33.14 6.37
N ALA A 316 10.60 32.34 6.32
CA ALA A 316 10.66 30.90 6.57
C ALA A 316 9.68 30.10 5.69
N GLU A 317 10.13 28.92 5.25
CA GLU A 317 9.28 27.95 4.53
C GLU A 317 9.25 26.63 5.30
N TYR A 318 8.08 25.98 5.31
CA TYR A 318 7.90 24.66 5.88
C TYR A 318 7.10 23.73 4.96
N ASN A 319 7.39 22.42 4.99
CA ASN A 319 6.71 21.39 4.20
C ASN A 319 5.87 20.47 5.12
N PHE A 320 4.56 20.48 4.91
CA PHE A 320 3.57 19.79 5.71
C PHE A 320 2.82 18.79 4.84
N MET A 321 2.84 17.52 5.24
CA MET A 321 2.20 16.41 4.58
C MET A 321 1.10 15.86 5.49
N ALA A 322 -0.15 16.09 5.13
CA ALA A 322 -1.30 15.53 5.83
C ALA A 322 -1.45 14.04 5.48
N THR A 323 -1.59 13.20 6.52
CA THR A 323 -1.60 11.74 6.40
C THR A 323 -2.60 11.12 7.37
N ASP A 324 -3.21 10.03 6.92
CA ASP A 324 -3.95 9.11 7.79
C ASP A 324 -2.95 8.14 8.43
N VAL A 325 -3.14 7.83 9.72
CA VAL A 325 -2.26 6.90 10.45
C VAL A 325 -3.06 5.67 10.85
N PHE A 326 -2.69 4.55 10.23
CA PHE A 326 -3.23 3.22 10.49
C PHE A 326 -2.24 2.46 11.37
N LEU A 327 -2.66 2.14 12.59
CA LEU A 327 -1.84 1.41 13.52
C LEU A 327 -2.02 -0.09 13.30
N GLY A 328 -0.94 -0.85 13.45
CA GLY A 328 -0.97 -2.30 13.38
C GLY A 328 0.16 -2.93 14.19
N GLU A 329 0.34 -4.24 14.05
CA GLU A 329 1.30 -5.00 14.86
C GLU A 329 2.75 -4.65 14.49
N GLU A 330 3.65 -4.79 15.47
CA GLU A 330 5.02 -4.32 15.34
C GLU A 330 5.73 -4.93 14.12
N SER A 331 5.56 -6.24 13.91
CA SER A 331 6.21 -7.00 12.84
C SER A 331 5.59 -6.82 11.46
N THR A 332 4.33 -6.38 11.37
CA THR A 332 3.59 -6.33 10.10
C THR A 332 3.43 -4.91 9.55
N GLY A 333 3.40 -3.90 10.41
CA GLY A 333 3.10 -2.53 10.02
C GLY A 333 1.60 -2.23 10.05
N ALA A 334 1.16 -1.28 9.24
CA ALA A 334 -0.24 -0.85 9.19
C ALA A 334 -1.18 -2.05 8.94
N ASP A 335 -2.28 -2.12 9.70
CA ASP A 335 -3.28 -3.18 9.53
C ASP A 335 -3.92 -3.10 8.14
N ALA A 336 -3.60 -4.09 7.32
CA ALA A 336 -4.04 -4.17 5.94
C ALA A 336 -5.58 -4.10 5.82
N GLN A 337 -6.32 -4.88 6.60
CA GLN A 337 -7.78 -4.89 6.49
C GLN A 337 -8.38 -3.54 6.88
N ARG A 338 -7.83 -2.88 7.91
CA ARG A 338 -8.27 -1.55 8.31
C ARG A 338 -7.96 -0.50 7.24
N VAL A 339 -6.81 -0.58 6.57
CA VAL A 339 -6.49 0.27 5.41
C VAL A 339 -7.49 0.05 4.29
N ALA A 340 -7.80 -1.21 3.95
CA ALA A 340 -8.79 -1.54 2.92
C ALA A 340 -10.19 -0.98 3.24
N ASP A 341 -10.55 -0.96 4.51
CA ASP A 341 -11.85 -0.49 5.01
C ASP A 341 -11.88 1.03 5.27
N GLY A 342 -10.77 1.75 5.06
CA GLY A 342 -10.65 3.18 5.39
C GLY A 342 -10.76 3.49 6.89
N ARG A 343 -10.45 2.52 7.77
CA ARG A 343 -10.55 2.64 9.23
C ARG A 343 -9.22 3.08 9.86
N PHE A 344 -8.89 4.35 9.73
CA PHE A 344 -7.70 4.96 10.34
C PHE A 344 -7.88 5.22 11.85
N ASP A 345 -6.77 5.15 12.58
CA ASP A 345 -6.74 5.33 14.03
C ASP A 345 -6.45 6.78 14.41
N LEU A 346 -5.41 7.35 13.81
CA LEU A 346 -4.88 8.68 14.10
C LEU A 346 -4.69 9.49 12.81
N MET A 347 -4.37 10.77 12.96
CA MET A 347 -4.08 11.67 11.85
C MET A 347 -2.81 12.45 12.18
N ALA A 348 -2.02 12.80 11.16
CA ALA A 348 -0.76 13.50 11.37
C ALA A 348 -0.47 14.55 10.30
N PHE A 349 0.31 15.55 10.68
CA PHE A 349 1.23 16.22 9.76
C PHE A 349 2.56 15.50 9.84
N ASN A 350 3.17 15.19 8.70
CA ASN A 350 4.48 14.54 8.59
C ASN A 350 4.56 13.19 9.32
N TYR A 351 3.54 12.33 9.12
CA TYR A 351 3.45 10.93 9.57
C TYR A 351 3.50 10.62 11.07
N TYR A 352 3.71 11.59 11.96
CA TYR A 352 3.67 11.40 13.40
C TYR A 352 2.59 12.29 14.08
N PRO A 353 1.54 11.69 14.69
CA PRO A 353 0.45 12.45 15.31
C PRO A 353 0.92 13.30 16.50
N GLY A 354 0.51 14.56 16.56
CA GLY A 354 0.80 15.47 17.69
C GLY A 354 2.26 15.91 17.83
N GLN A 355 3.15 15.55 16.89
CA GLN A 355 4.59 15.83 17.02
C GLN A 355 4.91 17.32 17.22
N TYR A 356 4.14 18.19 16.58
CA TYR A 356 4.34 19.64 16.64
C TYR A 356 3.61 20.31 17.81
N ASP A 357 2.87 19.55 18.62
CA ASP A 357 2.49 19.96 19.98
C ASP A 357 3.58 19.64 20.99
N ALA A 358 4.19 18.47 20.86
CA ALA A 358 5.33 18.05 21.67
C ALA A 358 6.53 18.97 21.40
N GLU A 359 6.88 19.19 20.13
CA GLU A 359 7.95 20.09 19.71
C GLU A 359 7.44 21.19 18.76
N PRO A 360 6.94 22.31 19.32
CA PRO A 360 6.41 23.40 18.52
C PRO A 360 7.45 24.10 17.64
N ILE A 361 7.02 24.45 16.43
CA ILE A 361 7.80 25.23 15.46
C ILE A 361 8.03 26.64 16.01
N LYS A 362 9.22 27.20 15.80
CA LYS A 362 9.57 28.56 16.25
C LYS A 362 9.47 29.55 15.12
N ALA A 363 8.93 30.73 15.41
CA ALA A 363 8.88 31.88 14.53
C ALA A 363 9.03 33.18 15.34
N LYS A 364 9.14 34.32 14.66
CA LYS A 364 9.20 35.64 15.29
C LYS A 364 8.11 36.56 14.77
N VAL A 365 7.81 37.58 15.56
CA VAL A 365 6.96 38.68 15.13
C VAL A 365 7.56 39.33 13.89
N GLY A 366 6.74 39.52 12.86
CA GLY A 366 7.13 40.08 11.57
C GLY A 366 7.67 39.07 10.56
N ASP A 367 7.92 37.81 10.95
CA ASP A 367 8.30 36.77 10.00
C ASP A 367 7.14 36.53 9.02
N THR A 368 7.43 36.61 7.72
CA THR A 368 6.55 36.09 6.67
C THR A 368 6.82 34.60 6.54
N VAL A 369 5.81 33.77 6.75
CA VAL A 369 5.93 32.30 6.76
C VAL A 369 5.13 31.72 5.61
N ARG A 370 5.75 30.84 4.80
CA ARG A 370 5.06 30.00 3.82
C ARG A 370 4.97 28.56 4.29
N LEU A 371 3.76 28.00 4.26
CA LEU A 371 3.51 26.60 4.54
C LEU A 371 3.11 25.89 3.25
N TRP A 372 4.03 25.09 2.71
CA TRP A 372 3.76 24.16 1.64
C TRP A 372 2.99 22.96 2.19
N LEU A 373 1.84 22.66 1.60
CA LEU A 373 0.88 21.70 2.12
C LEU A 373 0.51 20.70 1.01
N THR A 374 0.60 19.42 1.33
CA THR A 374 0.04 18.33 0.51
C THR A 374 -0.83 17.44 1.37
N ASN A 375 -1.97 17.01 0.85
CA ASN A 375 -2.69 15.89 1.43
C ASN A 375 -2.24 14.60 0.75
N LEU A 376 -1.37 13.84 1.42
CA LEU A 376 -0.91 12.54 0.91
C LEU A 376 -1.98 11.45 1.04
N GLY A 377 -2.95 11.62 1.94
CA GLY A 377 -4.05 10.69 2.17
C GLY A 377 -3.65 9.45 3.00
N PRO A 378 -4.13 8.24 2.64
CA PRO A 378 -4.79 7.91 1.37
C PRO A 378 -6.24 8.42 1.22
N ASP A 379 -6.98 8.66 2.31
CA ASP A 379 -8.45 8.81 2.24
C ASP A 379 -8.98 10.15 2.75
N GLN A 380 -8.47 10.66 3.88
CA GLN A 380 -9.14 11.78 4.56
C GLN A 380 -8.84 13.15 3.94
N PRO A 381 -9.82 14.06 3.88
CA PRO A 381 -9.58 15.44 3.47
C PRO A 381 -8.85 16.26 4.55
N LEU A 382 -8.19 17.32 4.11
CA LEU A 382 -7.58 18.34 4.96
C LEU A 382 -8.34 19.65 4.80
N SER A 383 -8.65 20.32 5.91
CA SER A 383 -9.03 21.73 5.94
C SER A 383 -8.01 22.48 6.80
N PHE A 384 -6.88 22.87 6.24
CA PHE A 384 -5.78 23.44 7.03
C PHE A 384 -6.13 24.85 7.51
N HIS A 385 -5.92 25.11 8.81
CA HIS A 385 -6.19 26.40 9.43
C HIS A 385 -5.13 26.73 10.49
N VAL A 386 -4.77 28.02 10.63
CA VAL A 386 -3.94 28.53 11.73
C VAL A 386 -4.79 29.45 12.61
N VAL A 387 -5.03 29.03 13.85
CA VAL A 387 -5.82 29.76 14.83
C VAL A 387 -5.12 31.07 15.18
N GLY A 388 -5.83 32.19 15.00
CA GLY A 388 -5.33 33.53 15.27
C GLY A 388 -4.76 34.24 14.04
N GLU A 389 -4.64 33.57 12.91
CA GLU A 389 -4.12 34.14 11.66
C GLU A 389 -5.09 34.02 10.49
N GLN A 390 -4.84 34.82 9.46
CA GLN A 390 -5.46 34.73 8.15
C GLN A 390 -4.37 34.69 7.09
N PHE A 391 -4.61 33.97 6.00
CA PHE A 391 -3.66 33.84 4.91
C PHE A 391 -3.82 35.01 3.93
N ASP A 392 -2.78 35.82 3.78
CA ASP A 392 -2.71 36.89 2.76
C ASP A 392 -2.44 36.33 1.36
N THR A 393 -1.95 35.10 1.28
CA THR A 393 -1.64 34.37 0.06
C THR A 393 -2.10 32.92 0.20
N ALA A 394 -2.79 32.42 -0.81
CA ALA A 394 -3.20 31.02 -0.90
C ALA A 394 -3.04 30.54 -2.35
N TYR A 395 -2.28 29.48 -2.53
CA TYR A 395 -2.03 28.81 -3.81
C TYR A 395 -2.53 27.37 -3.72
N LYS A 396 -3.28 26.91 -4.71
CA LYS A 396 -3.88 25.58 -4.75
C LYS A 396 -3.83 25.03 -6.18
N GLU A 397 -3.37 23.79 -6.35
CA GLU A 397 -3.45 23.04 -7.61
C GLU A 397 -2.98 23.84 -8.85
N GLY A 398 -1.87 24.57 -8.72
CA GLY A 398 -1.28 25.30 -9.85
C GLY A 398 -1.63 26.78 -9.93
N ALA A 399 -2.58 27.28 -9.12
CA ALA A 399 -3.11 28.64 -9.23
C ALA A 399 -3.18 29.38 -7.88
N TYR A 400 -2.97 30.70 -7.90
CA TYR A 400 -3.24 31.57 -6.76
C TYR A 400 -4.76 31.78 -6.63
N LEU A 401 -5.30 31.48 -5.45
CA LEU A 401 -6.64 31.88 -5.03
C LEU A 401 -6.63 33.31 -4.48
N ILE A 402 -5.56 33.65 -3.75
CA ILE A 402 -5.26 34.96 -3.17
C ILE A 402 -3.74 35.17 -3.30
N LYS A 403 -3.28 36.39 -3.58
CA LYS A 403 -1.85 36.65 -3.82
C LYS A 403 -1.41 38.00 -3.22
N ASN A 404 -0.77 37.95 -2.05
CA ASN A 404 -0.17 39.11 -1.37
C ASN A 404 -1.21 40.24 -1.17
N GLU A 405 -2.34 39.91 -0.57
CA GLU A 405 -3.45 40.85 -0.36
C GLU A 405 -3.50 41.35 1.09
N ASP A 406 -3.67 42.67 1.27
CA ASP A 406 -3.74 43.30 2.60
C ASP A 406 -5.19 43.50 3.09
N SER A 407 -6.17 43.47 2.16
CA SER A 407 -7.57 43.85 2.43
C SER A 407 -8.56 42.68 2.38
N THR A 408 -8.08 41.51 1.99
CA THR A 408 -8.81 40.24 1.93
C THR A 408 -7.86 39.12 2.30
N GLY A 409 -8.38 37.94 2.64
CA GLY A 409 -7.56 36.78 2.96
C GLY A 409 -8.35 35.48 2.92
N SER A 410 -7.68 34.37 3.19
CA SER A 410 -8.30 33.06 3.38
C SER A 410 -8.13 32.61 4.82
N GLN A 411 -9.17 32.01 5.40
CA GLN A 411 -9.10 31.42 6.73
C GLN A 411 -8.57 29.97 6.71
N ALA A 412 -8.72 29.27 5.58
CA ALA A 412 -8.39 27.86 5.47
C ALA A 412 -7.97 27.47 4.04
N LEU A 413 -7.23 26.36 3.93
CA LEU A 413 -6.93 25.71 2.65
C LEU A 413 -7.49 24.28 2.68
N ASP A 414 -8.47 24.00 1.81
CA ASP A 414 -9.05 22.67 1.65
C ASP A 414 -8.25 21.84 0.62
N LEU A 415 -7.88 20.61 0.97
CA LEU A 415 -7.17 19.68 0.09
C LEU A 415 -7.78 18.27 0.20
N LEU A 416 -8.21 17.70 -0.92
CA LEU A 416 -8.49 16.27 -1.04
C LEU A 416 -7.17 15.47 -1.18
N PRO A 417 -7.17 14.14 -1.00
CA PRO A 417 -5.99 13.32 -1.26
C PRO A 417 -5.38 13.63 -2.63
N ALA A 418 -4.04 13.63 -2.69
CA ALA A 418 -3.20 14.04 -3.81
C ALA A 418 -3.24 15.54 -4.20
N GLN A 419 -4.03 16.37 -3.53
CA GLN A 419 -4.02 17.82 -3.78
C GLN A 419 -2.97 18.53 -2.92
N GLY A 420 -2.45 19.62 -3.47
CA GLY A 420 -1.41 20.40 -2.85
C GLY A 420 -1.50 21.91 -3.11
N GLY A 421 -0.78 22.66 -2.29
CA GLY A 421 -0.73 24.11 -2.35
C GLY A 421 0.27 24.73 -1.38
N PHE A 422 0.14 26.03 -1.17
CA PHE A 422 0.77 26.70 -0.04
C PHE A 422 -0.09 27.87 0.45
N VAL A 423 0.13 28.24 1.71
CA VAL A 423 -0.42 29.46 2.30
C VAL A 423 0.70 30.32 2.85
N GLU A 424 0.51 31.63 2.89
CA GLU A 424 1.43 32.58 3.53
C GLU A 424 0.68 33.45 4.54
N MET A 425 1.38 33.81 5.61
CA MET A 425 0.91 34.70 6.67
C MET A 425 2.09 35.39 7.34
N THR A 426 1.81 36.47 8.07
CA THR A 426 2.79 37.16 8.93
C THR A 426 2.29 37.21 10.37
N PHE A 427 3.11 36.76 11.32
CA PHE A 427 2.76 36.85 12.73
C PHE A 427 2.93 38.28 13.24
N ASN A 428 1.84 38.88 13.71
CA ASN A 428 1.84 40.30 14.12
C ASN A 428 2.08 40.52 15.61
N GLU A 429 1.90 39.48 16.43
CA GLU A 429 2.04 39.53 17.89
C GLU A 429 2.76 38.27 18.41
N PRO A 430 3.47 38.36 19.56
CA PRO A 430 4.02 37.18 20.21
C PRO A 430 2.88 36.28 20.73
N GLY A 431 3.06 34.97 20.64
CA GLY A 431 2.01 34.04 21.07
C GLY A 431 2.26 32.58 20.76
N THR A 432 1.28 31.76 21.10
CA THR A 432 1.22 30.35 20.70
C THR A 432 0.06 30.19 19.73
N TYR A 433 0.36 29.95 18.47
CA TYR A 433 -0.62 29.83 17.39
C TYR A 433 -0.77 28.37 17.04
N SER A 434 -1.99 27.83 17.15
CA SER A 434 -2.24 26.42 16.83
C SER A 434 -2.58 26.28 15.36
N PHE A 435 -1.95 25.36 14.65
CA PHE A 435 -2.39 24.94 13.33
C PHE A 435 -3.12 23.60 13.42
N VAL A 436 -4.18 23.42 12.63
CA VAL A 436 -5.11 22.29 12.75
C VAL A 436 -5.64 21.84 11.40
N ASN A 437 -6.08 20.59 11.31
CA ASN A 437 -7.14 20.22 10.39
C ASN A 437 -8.50 20.66 10.97
N HIS A 438 -9.22 21.52 10.24
CA HIS A 438 -10.50 22.07 10.68
C HIS A 438 -11.65 21.05 10.65
N ILE A 439 -11.39 19.84 10.15
CA ILE A 439 -12.18 18.65 10.51
C ILE A 439 -11.76 18.30 11.94
N MET A 440 -12.45 18.86 12.93
CA MET A 440 -12.03 18.86 14.33
C MET A 440 -11.74 17.46 14.88
N THR A 441 -12.48 16.43 14.44
CA THR A 441 -12.20 15.05 14.83
C THR A 441 -10.85 14.53 14.34
N ASN A 442 -10.36 15.03 13.21
CA ASN A 442 -9.03 14.71 12.68
C ASN A 442 -7.94 15.50 13.42
N ALA A 443 -8.21 16.75 13.81
CA ALA A 443 -7.34 17.46 14.75
C ALA A 443 -7.25 16.71 16.09
N GLU A 444 -8.36 16.31 16.70
CA GLU A 444 -8.36 15.54 17.97
C GLU A 444 -7.63 14.19 17.88
N LYS A 445 -7.50 13.64 16.67
CA LYS A 445 -6.70 12.44 16.35
C LYS A 445 -5.20 12.73 16.13
N GLY A 446 -4.74 13.96 16.35
CA GLY A 446 -3.33 14.35 16.32
C GLY A 446 -2.88 15.19 15.12
N GLN A 447 -3.78 15.58 14.21
CA GLN A 447 -3.42 16.45 13.08
C GLN A 447 -3.51 17.93 13.44
N HIS A 448 -2.67 18.30 14.39
CA HIS A 448 -2.47 19.67 14.85
C HIS A 448 -1.04 19.86 15.37
N GLY A 449 -0.73 21.11 15.70
CA GLY A 449 0.55 21.51 16.27
C GLY A 449 0.58 23.00 16.54
N LYS A 450 1.75 23.52 16.93
CA LYS A 450 1.90 24.91 17.36
C LYS A 450 3.08 25.62 16.72
N PHE A 451 2.88 26.89 16.40
CA PHE A 451 3.94 27.88 16.32
C PHE A 451 4.09 28.56 17.68
N ILE A 452 5.33 28.74 18.14
CA ILE A 452 5.70 29.60 19.25
C ILE A 452 6.39 30.81 18.64
N VAL A 453 5.68 31.94 18.68
CA VAL A 453 6.11 33.22 18.13
C VAL A 453 6.68 34.07 19.25
N THR A 454 7.95 34.46 19.12
CA THR A 454 8.62 35.37 20.06
C THR A 454 8.85 36.73 19.42
N GLU A 455 9.26 37.71 20.23
CA GLU A 455 9.74 39.02 19.74
C GLU A 455 10.89 38.92 18.73
#